data_AF-A0A2V9CHE9-F1
#
_entry.id   AF-A0A2V9CHE9-F1
#
_cell.length_a   1.000
_cell.length_b   1.000
_cell.length_c   1.000
_cell.angle_alpha   90.00
_cell.angle_beta   90.00
_cell.angle_gamma   90.00
#
_symmetry.space_group_name_H-M   'P 1'
#
loop_
_entity.id
_entity.type
_entity.pdbx_description
1 polymer ?
#
loop_
_entity_poly.entity_id
_entity_poly.type
_entity_poly.pdbx_seq_one_letter_code
_entity_poly.pdbx_strand_id
1 'polypeptide(L)' 'MKEPTQFLTNEKGEKIAVVISIEEYEKLLEELEALEDIRAFDEAEASGETPIPYGQAIADIKRSRK' A
#
# COMPACT_ATOMS: atom_id res chain seq x y z
N MET A 1 -21.67 -18.23 3.89
CA MET A 1 -20.81 -19.08 3.04
C MET A 1 -20.06 -18.15 2.11
N LYS A 2 -18.72 -18.27 1.99
CA LYS A 2 -17.97 -17.42 1.05
C LYS A 2 -18.37 -17.84 -0.37
N GLU A 3 -18.80 -16.91 -1.20
CA GLU A 3 -19.16 -17.24 -2.59
C GLU A 3 -17.93 -17.80 -3.32
N PRO A 4 -18.09 -18.78 -4.22
CA PRO A 4 -16.97 -19.32 -4.98
C PRO A 4 -16.35 -18.23 -5.84
N THR A 5 -15.05 -18.01 -5.70
CA THR A 5 -14.30 -17.02 -6.48
C THR A 5 -14.38 -17.34 -7.98
N GLN A 6 -14.88 -16.39 -8.76
CA GLN A 6 -15.02 -16.54 -10.21
C GLN A 6 -13.73 -16.12 -10.92
N PHE A 7 -13.31 -16.92 -11.91
CA PHE A 7 -12.10 -16.66 -12.69
C PHE A 7 -12.44 -16.56 -14.17
N LEU A 8 -11.79 -15.63 -14.88
CA LEU A 8 -11.76 -15.61 -16.34
C LEU A 8 -10.56 -16.44 -16.78
N THR A 9 -10.77 -17.29 -17.79
CA THR A 9 -9.72 -18.14 -18.35
C THR A 9 -9.49 -17.81 -19.83
N ASN A 10 -8.26 -18.02 -20.29
CA ASN A 10 -7.93 -17.93 -21.72
C ASN A 10 -8.33 -19.24 -22.46
N GLU A 11 -8.09 -19.29 -23.77
CA GLU A 11 -8.42 -20.46 -24.61
C GLU A 11 -7.68 -21.75 -24.19
N LYS A 12 -6.56 -21.63 -23.46
CA LYS A 12 -5.80 -22.76 -22.92
C LYS A 12 -6.31 -23.22 -21.54
N GLY A 13 -7.32 -22.55 -20.98
CA GLY A 13 -7.85 -22.80 -19.65
C GLY A 13 -7.04 -22.18 -18.51
N GLU A 14 -6.06 -21.31 -18.81
CA GLU A 14 -5.25 -20.63 -17.80
C GLU A 14 -6.04 -19.45 -17.22
N LYS A 15 -6.04 -19.29 -15.89
CA LYS A 15 -6.71 -18.17 -15.20
C LYS A 15 -5.96 -16.86 -15.47
N ILE A 16 -6.65 -15.88 -16.04
CA ILE A 16 -6.07 -14.57 -16.41
C ILE A 16 -6.67 -13.41 -15.62
N ALA A 17 -7.86 -13.58 -15.05
CA ALA A 17 -8.47 -12.57 -14.19
C ALA A 17 -9.33 -13.23 -13.11
N VAL A 18 -9.62 -12.48 -12.06
CA VAL A 18 -10.51 -12.86 -10.97
C VAL A 18 -11.62 -11.82 -10.85
N VAL A 19 -12.85 -12.27 -10.61
CA VAL A 19 -13.97 -11.40 -10.27
C VAL A 19 -14.22 -11.53 -8.78
N ILE A 20 -14.14 -10.40 -8.10
CA ILE A 20 -14.40 -10.24 -6.68
C ILE A 20 -15.44 -9.13 -6.50
N SER A 21 -16.07 -9.06 -5.32
CA SER A 21 -16.97 -7.96 -5.02
C SER A 21 -16.19 -6.65 -4.87
N ILE A 22 -16.87 -5.51 -5.03
CA ILE A 22 -16.23 -4.20 -4.85
C ILE A 22 -15.71 -4.06 -3.43
N GLU A 23 -16.42 -4.59 -2.43
CA GLU A 23 -16.00 -4.56 -1.04
C GLU A 23 -14.71 -5.36 -0.81
N GLU A 24 -14.54 -6.52 -1.45
CA GLU A 24 -13.30 -7.30 -1.36
C GLU A 24 -12.14 -6.60 -2.09
N TYR A 25 -12.43 -5.93 -3.21
CA TYR A 25 -11.43 -5.11 -3.91
C TYR A 25 -10.97 -3.90 -3.08
N GLU A 26 -11.90 -3.14 -2.51
CA GLU A 26 -11.59 -1.99 -1.65
C GLU A 26 -10.79 -2.42 -0.42
N LYS A 27 -11.17 -3.54 0.21
CA LYS A 27 -10.40 -4.11 1.31
C LYS A 27 -8.98 -4.49 0.89
N LEU A 28 -8.78 -5.06 -0.31
CA LEU A 28 -7.44 -5.35 -0.80
C LEU A 28 -6.60 -4.10 -0.98
N LEU A 29 -7.19 -2.99 -1.45
CA LEU A 29 -6.49 -1.71 -1.58
C LEU A 29 -6.10 -1.13 -0.21
N GLU A 30 -7.00 -1.16 0.77
CA GLU A 30 -6.73 -0.69 2.13
C GLU A 30 -5.59 -1.46 2.80
N GLU A 31 -5.60 -2.79 2.67
CA GLU A 31 -4.53 -3.65 3.23
C GLU A 31 -3.19 -3.44 2.52
N LEU A 32 -3.21 -3.08 1.22
CA LEU A 32 -2.00 -2.73 0.48
C LEU A 32 -1.42 -1.39 0.95
N GLU A 33 -2.25 -0.37 1.15
CA GLU A 33 -1.83 0.93 1.69
C GLU A 33 -1.21 0.75 3.09
N ALA A 34 -1.86 -0.01 3.96
CA ALA A 34 -1.33 -0.31 5.29
C ALA A 34 0.03 -1.04 5.24
N LEU A 35 0.22 -1.94 4.26
CA LEU A 35 1.50 -2.62 4.07
C LEU A 35 2.59 -1.68 3.56
N GLU A 36 2.26 -0.71 2.70
CA GLU A 36 3.19 0.32 2.24
C GLU A 36 3.65 1.21 3.39
N ASP A 37 2.74 1.63 4.27
CA ASP A 37 3.06 2.41 5.48
C ASP A 37 4.02 1.66 6.41
N ILE A 38 3.78 0.36 6.64
CA ILE A 38 4.68 -0.48 7.46
C ILE A 38 6.08 -0.52 6.84
N ARG A 39 6.18 -0.71 5.52
CA ARG A 39 7.48 -0.74 4.83
C ARG A 39 8.21 0.60 4.90
N ALA A 40 7.49 1.70 4.74
CA ALA A 40 8.06 3.04 4.85
C ALA A 40 8.58 3.30 6.27
N PHE A 41 7.87 2.82 7.29
CA PHE A 41 8.31 2.87 8.67
C PHE A 41 9.60 2.04 8.90
N ASP A 42 9.62 0.79 8.45
CA ASP A 42 10.80 -0.08 8.57
C ASP A 42 12.04 0.52 7.87
N GLU A 43 11.85 1.12 6.68
CA GLU A 43 12.92 1.81 5.95
C GLU A 43 13.42 3.04 6.72
N ALA A 44 12.51 3.84 7.30
CA ALA A 44 12.86 4.98 8.12
C ALA A 44 13.63 4.57 9.38
N GLU A 45 13.22 3.51 10.08
CA GLU A 45 13.98 2.98 11.22
C GLU A 45 15.36 2.45 10.81
N ALA A 46 15.45 1.78 9.67
CA ALA A 46 16.71 1.23 9.16
C ALA A 46 17.68 2.30 8.62
N SER A 47 17.19 3.49 8.24
CA SER A 47 18.00 4.59 7.68
C SER A 47 19.04 5.14 8.67
N GLY A 48 18.83 4.93 9.97
CA GLY A 48 19.67 5.52 11.03
C GLY A 48 19.44 7.03 11.22
N GLU A 49 18.38 7.59 10.63
CA GLU A 49 18.00 8.98 10.86
C GLU A 49 17.63 9.23 12.32
N THR A 50 18.07 10.38 12.84
CA THR A 50 17.77 10.79 14.20
C THR A 50 16.54 11.70 14.24
N PRO A 51 15.61 11.53 15.19
CA PRO A 51 14.48 12.42 15.35
C PRO A 51 14.93 13.88 15.51
N ILE A 52 14.33 14.77 14.74
CA ILE A 52 14.55 16.22 14.82
C ILE A 52 13.37 16.92 15.53
N PRO A 53 13.58 18.07 16.19
CA PRO A 53 12.47 18.84 16.75
C PRO A 53 11.45 19.27 15.68
N TYR A 54 10.16 19.27 16.01
CA TYR A 54 9.08 19.62 15.09
C TYR A 54 9.29 20.97 14.37
N GLY A 55 9.77 21.99 15.09
CA GLY A 55 10.04 23.30 14.51
C GLY A 55 11.11 23.26 13.40
N GLN A 56 12.12 22.40 13.55
CA GLN A 56 13.16 22.17 12.54
C GLN A 56 12.56 21.46 11.32
N ALA A 57 11.78 20.39 11.53
CA ALA A 57 11.15 19.62 10.45
C ALA A 57 10.27 20.51 9.54
N ILE A 58 9.44 21.38 10.13
CA ILE A 58 8.58 22.30 9.36
C ILE A 58 9.41 23.33 8.57
N ALA A 59 10.53 23.81 9.14
CA ALA A 59 11.40 24.75 8.45
C ALA A 59 12.08 24.10 7.24
N ASP A 60 12.52 22.85 7.37
CA ASP A 60 13.17 22.10 6.29
C ASP A 60 12.20 21.76 5.15
N ILE A 61 10.97 21.31 5.48
CA ILE A 61 9.91 21.05 4.50
C ILE A 61 9.54 22.32 3.72
N LYS A 62 9.47 23.48 4.39
CA LYS A 62 9.16 24.75 3.70
C LYS A 62 10.29 25.19 2.77
N ARG A 63 11.55 24.84 3.10
CA ARG A 63 12.72 25.18 2.30
C ARG A 63 12.81 24.33 1.03
N SER A 64 12.49 23.04 1.11
CA SER A 64 12.54 22.13 -0.05
C SER A 64 11.42 22.33 -1.07
N ARG A 65 10.35 23.06 -0.69
CA ARG A 65 9.21 23.42 -1.56
C ARG A 65 9.39 24.75 -2.32
N LYS A 66 10.50 25.46 -2.13
CA LYS A 66 10.87 26.69 -2.86
C LYS A 66 11.86 26.38 -3.96
#